data_AF-A0A6B3FU30-F1
#
_entry.id   AF-A0A6B3FU30-F1
#
_cell.length_a   1.000
_cell.length_b   1.000
_cell.length_c   1.000
_cell.angle_alpha   90.00
_cell.angle_beta   90.00
_cell.angle_gamma   90.00
#
_symmetry.space_group_name_H-M   'P 1'
#
loop_
_entity.id
_entity.type
_entity.pdbx_description
1 polymer ?
#
loop_
_entity_poly.entity_id
_entity_poly.type
_entity_poly.pdbx_seq_one_letter_code
_entity_poly.pdbx_strand_id
1 'polypeptide(L)' 'AASGGGIEQLLALLAPDVRLVSDSGGKAKAPRRIIESADKVGRFLFAVAGELGPDGEIRVVELNGGPAAVYFIGGRV' A
#
# COMPACT_ATOMS: atom_id res chain seq x y z
N ALA A 1 -6.81 5.47 6.52
CA ALA A 1 -6.66 4.19 7.24
C ALA A 1 -5.18 3.79 7.32
N ALA A 2 -4.56 3.23 6.29
CA ALA A 2 -3.17 2.71 6.39
C ALA A 2 -2.11 3.68 7.00
N SER A 3 -2.19 4.99 6.75
CA SER A 3 -1.22 6.01 7.21
C SER A 3 -1.58 6.72 8.53
N GLY A 4 -2.52 6.22 9.33
CA GLY A 4 -2.86 6.84 10.62
C GLY A 4 -4.26 6.54 11.17
N GLY A 5 -5.13 5.91 10.38
CA GLY A 5 -6.40 5.35 10.83
C GLY A 5 -6.26 3.86 11.04
N GLY A 6 -6.04 3.44 12.28
CA GLY A 6 -5.54 2.12 12.70
C GLY A 6 -6.05 0.87 11.94
N ILE A 7 -5.37 -0.26 12.15
CA ILE A 7 -5.55 -1.48 11.36
C ILE A 7 -7.00 -1.93 11.16
N GLU A 8 -7.87 -1.80 12.17
CA GLU A 8 -9.30 -2.13 12.05
C GLU A 8 -10.03 -1.33 10.95
N GLN A 9 -9.74 -0.03 10.83
CA GLN A 9 -10.31 0.82 9.79
C GLN A 9 -9.77 0.47 8.41
N LEU A 10 -8.53 -0.04 8.33
CA LEU A 10 -7.97 -0.53 7.07
C LEU A 10 -8.65 -1.82 6.65
N LEU A 11 -8.80 -2.78 7.57
CA LEU A 11 -9.44 -4.06 7.30
C LEU A 11 -10.89 -3.89 6.84
N ALA A 12 -11.64 -2.95 7.40
CA ALA A 12 -13.01 -2.64 7.00
C ALA A 12 -13.15 -2.13 5.55
N LEU A 13 -12.06 -1.62 4.95
CA LEU A 13 -12.05 -1.13 3.56
C LEU A 13 -11.63 -2.21 2.55
N LEU A 14 -10.99 -3.28 2.99
CA LEU A 14 -10.46 -4.31 2.11
C LEU A 14 -11.53 -5.35 1.79
N ALA A 15 -11.60 -5.74 0.51
CA ALA A 15 -12.38 -6.91 0.11
C ALA A 15 -11.82 -8.17 0.81
N PRO A 16 -12.67 -9.14 1.23
CA PRO A 16 -12.21 -10.34 1.91
C PRO A 16 -11.15 -11.14 1.12
N ASP A 17 -11.27 -11.13 -0.21
CA ASP A 17 -10.42 -11.83 -1.18
C ASP A 17 -9.35 -10.94 -1.83
N VAL A 18 -9.07 -9.76 -1.25
CA VAL A 18 -8.03 -8.87 -1.75
C VAL A 18 -6.68 -9.59 -1.88
N ARG A 19 -5.94 -9.24 -2.93
CA ARG A 19 -4.59 -9.75 -3.20
C ARG A 19 -3.63 -8.58 -3.35
N LEU A 20 -2.44 -8.72 -2.78
CA LEU A 20 -1.34 -7.80 -2.99
C LEU A 20 -0.27 -8.49 -3.84
N VAL A 21 -0.01 -7.89 -5.00
CA VAL A 21 0.99 -8.35 -5.99
C VAL A 21 2.04 -7.26 -6.13
N SER A 22 3.32 -7.65 -6.19
CA SER A 22 4.43 -6.73 -6.42
C SER A 22 5.44 -7.35 -7.39
N ASP A 23 6.11 -6.50 -8.14
CA ASP A 23 7.23 -6.83 -9.01
C ASP A 23 8.48 -7.31 -8.24
N SER A 24 8.58 -6.99 -6.94
CA SER A 24 9.62 -7.46 -6.00
C SER A 24 11.06 -7.31 -6.49
N GLY A 25 11.37 -6.29 -7.30
CA GLY A 25 12.68 -6.08 -7.94
C GLY A 25 13.90 -5.91 -7.00
N GLY A 26 13.77 -6.20 -5.71
CA GLY A 26 14.86 -6.30 -4.73
C GLY A 26 15.34 -4.98 -4.15
N LYS A 27 14.72 -3.86 -4.55
CA LYS A 27 15.16 -2.50 -4.18
C LYS A 27 14.37 -1.88 -3.02
N ALA A 28 13.18 -2.38 -2.75
CA ALA A 28 12.29 -1.89 -1.71
C ALA A 28 11.57 -3.05 -1.01
N LYS A 29 10.97 -2.78 0.15
CA LYS A 29 10.17 -3.74 0.90
C LYS A 29 8.92 -4.10 0.09
N ALA A 30 8.94 -5.31 -0.46
CA ALA A 30 7.91 -5.83 -1.35
C ALA A 30 7.64 -7.31 -1.05
N PRO A 31 6.38 -7.76 -1.16
CA PRO A 31 6.06 -9.16 -0.97
C PRO A 31 6.56 -10.01 -2.14
N ARG A 32 7.52 -10.91 -1.88
CA ARG A 32 8.12 -11.81 -2.88
C ARG A 32 7.16 -12.84 -3.49
N ARG A 33 5.98 -12.99 -2.90
CA ARG A 33 4.88 -13.86 -3.33
C ARG A 33 3.59 -13.08 -3.15
N ILE A 34 2.57 -13.44 -3.93
CA ILE A 34 1.23 -12.86 -3.77
C ILE A 34 0.78 -13.04 -2.32
N ILE A 35 0.38 -11.95 -1.68
CA ILE A 35 -0.29 -12.01 -0.37
C ILE A 35 -1.78 -12.06 -0.63
N GLU A 36 -2.45 -13.03 -0.04
CA GLU A 36 -3.88 -13.25 -0.15
C GLU A 36 -4.56 -12.95 1.20
N SER A 37 -5.80 -12.45 1.12
CA SER A 37 -6.69 -12.09 2.22
C SER A 37 -6.49 -10.72 2.86
N ALA A 38 -7.60 -10.14 3.32
CA ALA A 38 -7.64 -8.82 3.94
C ALA A 38 -6.72 -8.68 5.16
N ASP A 39 -6.67 -9.66 6.08
CA ASP A 39 -5.80 -9.59 7.28
C ASP A 39 -4.31 -9.48 6.90
N LYS A 40 -3.84 -10.33 6.00
CA LYS A 40 -2.42 -10.34 5.62
C LYS A 40 -2.04 -9.11 4.80
N VAL A 41 -2.91 -8.71 3.85
CA VAL A 41 -2.70 -7.51 3.04
C VAL A 41 -2.73 -6.26 3.94
N GLY A 42 -3.71 -6.16 4.85
CA GLY A 42 -3.85 -5.05 5.78
C GLY A 42 -2.64 -4.88 6.69
N ARG A 43 -2.15 -5.96 7.31
CA ARG A 43 -0.93 -5.94 8.13
C ARG A 43 0.29 -5.47 7.35
N PHE A 44 0.45 -5.94 6.12
CA PHE A 44 1.57 -5.54 5.27
C PHE A 44 1.50 -4.04 4.94
N LEU A 45 0.34 -3.57 4.46
CA LEU A 45 0.15 -2.16 4.12
C LEU A 45 0.33 -1.25 5.32
N PHE A 46 -0.17 -1.64 6.50
CA PHE A 46 0.00 -0.89 7.74
C PHE A 46 1.49 -0.79 8.15
N ALA A 47 2.24 -1.89 8.02
CA ALA A 47 3.66 -1.89 8.33
C ALA A 47 4.49 -1.02 7.37
N VAL A 48 4.18 -1.04 6.07
CA VAL A 48 4.89 -0.20 5.07
C VAL A 48 4.48 1.26 5.19
N ALA A 49 3.22 1.56 5.51
CA ALA A 49 2.75 2.93 5.70
C ALA A 49 3.46 3.63 6.86
N GLY A 50 3.88 2.89 7.89
CA GLY A 50 4.70 3.43 8.99
C GLY A 50 6.12 3.83 8.60
N GLU A 51 6.61 3.40 7.43
CA GLU A 51 7.94 3.74 6.91
C GLU A 51 7.90 4.97 5.97
N LEU A 52 6.71 5.53 5.70
CA LEU A 52 6.58 6.73 4.88
C LEU A 52 7.18 7.94 5.62
N GLY A 53 8.20 8.54 5.03
CA GLY A 53 8.89 9.70 5.57
C GLY A 53 8.13 11.01 5.35
N PRO A 54 8.45 12.07 6.12
CA PRO A 54 7.78 13.37 6.06
C PRO A 54 7.95 14.10 4.74
N ASP A 55 8.99 13.78 3.98
CA ASP A 55 9.31 14.40 2.69
C ASP A 55 8.53 13.80 1.52
N GLY A 56 7.67 12.81 1.78
CA GLY A 56 6.91 12.14 0.74
C GLY A 56 5.44 12.56 0.69
N GLU A 57 4.89 12.53 -0.52
CA GLU A 57 3.54 12.98 -0.83
C GLU A 57 2.75 11.83 -1.44
N ILE A 58 1.55 11.55 -0.92
CA ILE A 58 0.61 10.63 -1.57
C ILE A 58 -0.31 11.45 -2.49
N ARG A 59 -0.36 11.09 -3.77
CA ARG A 59 -1.34 11.65 -4.72
C ARG A 59 -2.28 10.56 -5.20
N VAL A 60 -3.57 10.89 -5.27
CA VAL A 60 -4.56 10.06 -5.96
C VAL A 60 -4.56 10.44 -7.43
N VAL A 61 -4.29 9.46 -8.28
CA VAL A 61 -4.18 9.62 -9.74
C VAL A 61 -4.93 8.48 -10.42
N GLU A 62 -5.23 8.63 -11.71
CA GLU A 62 -5.72 7.53 -12.52
C GLU A 62 -4.54 6.74 -13.11
N LEU A 63 -4.49 5.43 -12.89
CA LEU A 63 -3.53 4.51 -13.50
C LEU A 63 -4.28 3.34 -14.12
N ASN A 64 -3.95 3.01 -15.37
CA ASN A 64 -4.57 1.90 -16.12
C ASN A 64 -6.12 1.96 -16.13
N GLY A 65 -6.70 3.17 -16.14
CA GLY A 65 -8.15 3.37 -16.19
C GLY A 65 -8.87 3.27 -14.83
N GLY A 66 -8.14 3.23 -13.71
CA GLY A 66 -8.72 3.20 -12.36
C GLY A 66 -8.00 4.09 -11.36
N PRO A 67 -8.63 4.42 -10.23
CA PRO A 67 -8.01 5.23 -9.18
C PRO A 67 -6.86 4.48 -8.50
N ALA A 68 -5.76 5.17 -8.29
CA ALA A 68 -4.58 4.66 -7.61
C ALA A 68 -3.98 5.73 -6.69
N ALA A 69 -3.36 5.28 -5.60
CA ALA A 69 -2.51 6.13 -4.77
C ALA A 69 -1.06 5.92 -5.16
N VAL A 70 -0.33 7.01 -5.41
CA VAL A 70 1.09 7.00 -5.71
C VAL A 70 1.82 7.82 -4.66
N TYR A 71 2.86 7.25 -4.06
CA TYR A 71 3.73 7.94 -3.12
C TYR A 71 4.93 8.52 -3.87
N PHE A 72 5.18 9.81 -3.70
CA PHE A 72 6.28 10.54 -4.33
C PHE A 72 7.29 10.99 -3.30
N ILE A 73 8.58 10.88 -3.59
CA ILE A 73 9.67 11.51 -2.82
C ILE A 73 10.41 12.47 -3.76
N GLY A 74 10.43 13.76 -3.44
CA GLY A 74 11.09 14.77 -4.28
C GLY A 74 10.56 14.81 -5.72
N GLY A 75 9.27 14.50 -5.93
CA GLY A 75 8.62 14.45 -7.23
C GLY A 75 8.87 13.18 -8.05
N ARG A 76 9.47 12.14 -7.46
CA ARG A 76 9.71 10.84 -8.11
C ARG A 76 8.93 9.72 -7.40
N VAL A 77 8.58 8.68 -8.14
CA VAL A 77 7.94 7.44 -7.64
C VAL A 77 9.01 6.42 -7.27
#